data_AF-A0AAX4JR64-F1
#
_entry.id   AF-A0AAX4JR64-F1
#
_cell.length_a   1.000
_cell.length_b   1.000
_cell.length_c   1.000
_cell.angle_alpha   90.00
_cell.angle_beta   90.00
_cell.angle_gamma   90.00
#
_symmetry.space_group_name_H-M   'P 1'
#
loop_
_entity.id
_entity.type
_entity.pdbx_description
1 polymer ?
#
loop_
_entity_poly.entity_id
_entity_poly.type
_entity_poly.pdbx_seq_one_letter_code
_entity_poly.pdbx_strand_id
1 'polypeptide(L)'
;MSLALQNRNDPFSTPGTSPSSSTDGHQEGPSTSLAGPSNFVPPPLPPRPVPAGRRKPVPSYPNNGSLEEPIPKGAAPPLPPRPDQQRYSLTPDQPTYQNDNIVDHSQLPPPPPQINEKYGQYPPRKKQRWWYPSTTRGRRWWWGCLVALILAIAIVIAVCAAVFSKKHSSNDDAGQNSSGLTGSSGSSGTTSGSTKDGGHPLTISQGGVNIGKPGDIAQFGKKSTDHFVMTTNRSIAVTRLDPIVNPNAPSSHLHRIHGSSYFTANLTSAKDMQSLAKCTTTVVQDDKSAYWVAELYYQWPNGSLSSIPLDRTSLYYFQKAPTGVPIYPFPDNYNLVAGDPMRRSINYTDANTGALWWQCYRGEDGADSKNHGFPSTSCSGGLVQAIQFPSCWDGVYADNADYTSHVAYPVDGTNGNKCPDAFPKKFITLQFETVFAVQKFPFNGAGKVTWVLANGDTSGYGIHADFMNGWKEETLQGVLDDCRYMNSTNFAAAADDPANCPHLNKTIDLDVTYGCRLQTQIVDEDVGELNPIQYLPGCNGIWSGNNSKPACPPNHLEGGYLEMTDAKIWYNNEPYRS
;
A
#
# COMPACT_ATOMS: atom_id res chain seq x y z
N MET A 1 -12.85 75.35 28.30
CA MET A 1 -13.79 75.04 27.19
C MET A 1 -14.69 73.90 27.65
N SER A 2 -16.00 74.06 27.50
CA SER A 2 -17.07 73.06 27.67
C SER A 2 -16.86 71.78 26.81
N LEU A 3 -17.46 70.61 27.04
CA LEU A 3 -18.35 70.07 28.09
C LEU A 3 -18.27 68.51 28.05
N ALA A 4 -18.51 67.87 29.21
CA ALA A 4 -19.33 66.68 29.52
C ALA A 4 -20.14 65.94 28.40
N LEU A 5 -20.63 64.68 28.52
CA LEU A 5 -20.53 63.58 29.52
C LEU A 5 -21.08 62.25 28.93
N GLN A 6 -20.55 61.11 29.40
CA GLN A 6 -21.17 59.77 29.69
C GLN A 6 -22.42 59.16 28.98
N ASN A 7 -22.23 57.87 28.63
CA ASN A 7 -23.08 56.66 28.90
C ASN A 7 -24.40 56.29 28.17
N ARG A 8 -24.41 54.98 27.79
CA ARG A 8 -25.50 53.96 27.89
C ARG A 8 -26.82 54.11 27.13
N ASN A 9 -27.13 53.15 26.25
CA ASN A 9 -28.01 51.98 26.54
C ASN A 9 -28.32 51.14 25.27
N ASP A 10 -28.46 49.83 25.46
CA ASP A 10 -29.20 48.88 24.58
C ASP A 10 -30.73 49.07 24.85
N PRO A 11 -31.70 48.71 23.97
CA PRO A 11 -31.96 47.27 23.71
C PRO A 11 -32.76 46.86 22.42
N PHE A 12 -32.89 45.53 22.25
CA PHE A 12 -34.04 44.75 21.73
C PHE A 12 -34.32 44.56 20.20
N SER A 13 -34.46 43.27 19.84
CA SER A 13 -35.43 42.65 18.88
C SER A 13 -34.98 42.20 17.47
N THR A 14 -34.97 40.88 17.29
CA THR A 14 -35.15 40.10 16.03
C THR A 14 -36.64 39.95 15.66
N PRO A 15 -37.09 39.21 14.61
CA PRO A 15 -36.47 38.79 13.33
C PRO A 15 -37.35 39.17 12.08
N GLY A 16 -36.92 38.83 10.85
CA GLY A 16 -37.78 38.92 9.65
C GLY A 16 -37.21 38.24 8.39
N THR A 17 -38.05 37.49 7.67
CA THR A 17 -37.72 36.70 6.46
C THR A 17 -38.26 37.28 5.14
N SER A 18 -37.73 36.79 4.01
CA SER A 18 -38.27 36.89 2.62
C SER A 18 -37.92 38.18 1.83
N PRO A 19 -38.09 38.25 0.47
CA PRO A 19 -38.16 37.20 -0.57
C PRO A 19 -37.27 37.49 -1.83
N SER A 20 -37.51 36.71 -2.89
CA SER A 20 -36.91 36.69 -4.25
C SER A 20 -37.34 37.79 -5.25
N SER A 21 -36.44 38.14 -6.20
CA SER A 21 -36.66 38.50 -7.65
C SER A 21 -35.37 39.09 -8.26
N SER A 22 -35.05 39.07 -9.57
CA SER A 22 -35.56 38.37 -10.77
C SER A 22 -34.57 38.48 -11.96
N THR A 23 -34.54 37.42 -12.81
CA THR A 23 -34.40 37.36 -14.30
C THR A 23 -33.51 38.33 -15.13
N ASP A 24 -32.65 37.74 -15.97
CA ASP A 24 -32.66 37.77 -17.47
C ASP A 24 -31.42 37.00 -18.01
N GLY A 25 -31.33 36.37 -19.19
CA GLY A 25 -32.29 36.05 -20.27
C GLY A 25 -31.57 35.69 -21.61
N HIS A 26 -31.98 34.61 -22.31
CA HIS A 26 -31.55 34.13 -23.66
C HIS A 26 -30.15 33.45 -23.83
N GLN A 27 -29.91 32.45 -24.72
CA GLN A 27 -30.77 31.73 -25.71
C GLN A 27 -30.25 30.30 -26.05
N GLU A 28 -31.08 29.46 -26.71
CA GLU A 28 -30.79 28.09 -27.22
C GLU A 28 -30.06 28.10 -28.61
N GLY A 29 -29.57 27.02 -29.24
CA GLY A 29 -29.58 25.54 -29.05
C GLY A 29 -28.69 24.88 -30.15
N PRO A 30 -28.85 23.62 -30.63
CA PRO A 30 -29.77 22.52 -30.27
C PRO A 30 -29.06 21.18 -29.89
N SER A 31 -29.83 20.10 -29.74
CA SER A 31 -29.42 18.79 -29.17
C SER A 31 -29.18 17.67 -30.19
N THR A 32 -28.45 16.62 -29.75
CA THR A 32 -28.57 15.22 -30.24
C THR A 32 -28.45 14.25 -29.06
N SER A 33 -29.00 13.03 -29.18
CA SER A 33 -29.45 12.23 -28.03
C SER A 33 -28.94 10.78 -27.97
N LEU A 34 -28.83 10.29 -26.72
CA LEU A 34 -29.00 8.90 -26.26
C LEU A 34 -28.06 7.78 -26.80
N ALA A 35 -27.25 7.24 -25.87
CA ALA A 35 -26.96 5.82 -25.77
C ALA A 35 -26.90 5.43 -24.27
N GLY A 36 -27.59 4.36 -23.86
CA GLY A 36 -27.71 3.94 -22.46
C GLY A 36 -26.57 3.03 -21.97
N PRO A 37 -26.48 2.75 -20.65
CA PRO A 37 -25.42 1.93 -20.08
C PRO A 37 -25.57 0.45 -20.46
N SER A 38 -24.47 -0.14 -20.96
CA SER A 38 -24.39 -1.56 -21.31
C SER A 38 -24.13 -2.42 -20.08
N ASN A 39 -25.01 -3.39 -19.79
CA ASN A 39 -24.79 -4.40 -18.76
C ASN A 39 -23.58 -5.29 -19.10
N PHE A 40 -22.53 -5.25 -18.27
CA PHE A 40 -21.37 -6.13 -18.37
C PHE A 40 -21.61 -7.43 -17.58
N VAL A 41 -21.33 -8.59 -18.20
CA VAL A 41 -21.40 -9.91 -17.56
C VAL A 41 -20.05 -10.60 -17.70
N PRO A 42 -19.35 -10.94 -16.60
CA PRO A 42 -18.02 -11.55 -16.67
C PRO A 42 -18.06 -13.02 -17.14
N PRO A 43 -17.01 -13.50 -17.84
CA PRO A 43 -16.94 -14.88 -18.34
C PRO A 43 -16.65 -15.91 -17.24
N PRO A 44 -17.01 -17.20 -17.44
CA PRO A 44 -16.79 -18.26 -16.45
C PRO A 44 -15.32 -18.74 -16.38
N LEU A 45 -14.87 -19.08 -15.18
CA LEU A 45 -13.52 -19.54 -14.88
C LEU A 45 -13.21 -20.96 -15.44
N PRO A 46 -11.95 -21.25 -15.82
CA PRO A 46 -11.52 -22.59 -16.26
C PRO A 46 -11.43 -23.60 -15.09
N PRO A 47 -11.54 -24.91 -15.37
CA PRO A 47 -11.51 -25.96 -14.35
C PRO A 47 -10.10 -26.19 -13.76
N ARG A 48 -10.04 -26.43 -12.45
CA ARG A 48 -8.80 -26.66 -11.69
C ARG A 48 -8.14 -28.01 -12.03
N PRO A 49 -6.81 -28.07 -12.26
CA PRO A 49 -6.07 -29.33 -12.40
C PRO A 49 -6.07 -30.21 -11.14
N VAL A 50 -5.94 -31.52 -11.32
CA VAL A 50 -5.89 -32.52 -10.22
C VAL A 50 -4.45 -32.63 -9.66
N PRO A 51 -4.24 -32.79 -8.34
CA PRO A 51 -2.89 -32.83 -7.78
C PRO A 51 -2.08 -34.07 -8.19
N ALA A 52 -0.87 -33.87 -8.72
CA ALA A 52 0.06 -34.95 -9.05
C ALA A 52 0.89 -35.40 -7.83
N GLY A 53 1.14 -36.71 -7.75
CA GLY A 53 1.61 -37.41 -6.55
C GLY A 53 3.03 -37.11 -6.04
N ARG A 54 3.16 -37.39 -4.73
CA ARG A 54 4.33 -37.76 -3.91
C ARG A 54 5.74 -37.53 -4.48
N ARG A 55 6.51 -36.70 -3.75
CA ARG A 55 7.96 -36.45 -3.91
C ARG A 55 8.80 -37.74 -3.82
N LYS A 56 9.93 -37.76 -4.53
CA LYS A 56 11.11 -38.61 -4.20
C LYS A 56 12.22 -37.74 -3.58
N PRO A 57 13.11 -38.29 -2.73
CA PRO A 57 14.24 -37.54 -2.16
C PRO A 57 15.37 -37.32 -3.18
N VAL A 58 16.13 -36.24 -3.01
CA VAL A 58 17.37 -35.95 -3.76
C VAL A 58 18.58 -36.41 -2.92
N PRO A 59 19.66 -36.95 -3.53
CA PRO A 59 20.81 -37.47 -2.79
C PRO A 59 21.74 -36.36 -2.25
N SER A 60 22.40 -36.62 -1.13
CA SER A 60 23.55 -35.84 -0.67
C SER A 60 24.86 -36.33 -1.30
N TYR A 61 25.80 -35.41 -1.54
CA TYR A 61 27.20 -35.69 -1.89
C TYR A 61 28.14 -35.05 -0.84
N PRO A 62 29.38 -35.54 -0.68
CA PRO A 62 30.12 -35.43 0.59
C PRO A 62 31.07 -34.23 0.69
N ASN A 63 31.26 -33.75 1.92
CA ASN A 63 32.39 -32.88 2.28
C ASN A 63 33.70 -33.69 2.35
N ASN A 64 34.82 -33.07 1.96
CA ASN A 64 36.16 -33.64 2.15
C ASN A 64 37.18 -32.54 2.51
N GLY A 65 37.94 -32.75 3.60
CA GLY A 65 39.01 -31.86 4.08
C GLY A 65 38.52 -30.61 4.85
N SER A 66 39.10 -30.21 5.99
CA SER A 66 40.16 -30.86 6.79
C SER A 66 40.06 -30.42 8.26
N LEU A 67 40.78 -31.11 9.15
CA LEU A 67 40.65 -31.05 10.61
C LEU A 67 41.37 -29.86 11.26
N GLU A 68 40.71 -29.23 12.25
CA GLU A 68 41.36 -28.64 13.43
C GLU A 68 40.74 -29.26 14.69
N GLU A 69 41.54 -29.36 15.77
CA GLU A 69 41.21 -30.12 16.99
C GLU A 69 40.24 -29.39 17.95
N PRO A 70 39.53 -30.12 18.84
CA PRO A 70 38.46 -29.55 19.63
C PRO A 70 38.94 -28.78 20.88
N ILE A 71 38.49 -27.53 20.99
CA ILE A 71 38.64 -26.72 22.22
C ILE A 71 37.80 -27.35 23.36
N PRO A 72 38.35 -27.56 24.57
CA PRO A 72 37.59 -28.08 25.70
C PRO A 72 36.44 -27.15 26.12
N LYS A 73 35.23 -27.69 26.28
CA LYS A 73 34.11 -26.95 26.86
C LYS A 73 34.39 -26.69 28.35
N GLY A 74 34.49 -25.41 28.72
CA GLY A 74 34.46 -25.00 30.13
C GLY A 74 33.13 -25.38 30.78
N ALA A 75 33.16 -25.80 32.04
CA ALA A 75 31.97 -26.11 32.82
C ALA A 75 31.14 -24.84 33.08
N ALA A 76 29.81 -24.96 33.07
CA ALA A 76 28.92 -23.87 33.44
C ALA A 76 29.09 -23.51 34.93
N PRO A 77 29.04 -22.22 35.33
CA PRO A 77 29.09 -21.83 36.73
C PRO A 77 27.83 -22.29 37.48
N PRO A 78 27.92 -22.57 38.80
CA PRO A 78 26.79 -23.02 39.60
C PRO A 78 25.75 -21.89 39.81
N LEU A 79 24.47 -22.27 39.85
CA LEU A 79 23.36 -21.37 40.15
C LEU A 79 23.44 -20.85 41.60
N PRO A 80 23.07 -19.58 41.86
CA PRO A 80 23.02 -19.03 43.22
C PRO A 80 21.88 -19.68 44.05
N PRO A 81 22.03 -19.81 45.38
CA PRO A 81 21.03 -20.41 46.24
C PRO A 81 19.77 -19.55 46.37
N ARG A 82 18.61 -20.21 46.44
CA ARG A 82 17.29 -19.59 46.66
C ARG A 82 17.19 -19.08 48.12
N PRO A 83 16.85 -17.80 48.37
CA PRO A 83 16.61 -17.30 49.73
C PRO A 83 15.37 -17.93 50.38
N ASP A 84 15.42 -18.08 51.71
CA ASP A 84 14.44 -18.81 52.51
C ASP A 84 13.02 -18.20 52.56
N GLN A 85 12.03 -19.07 52.73
CA GLN A 85 10.66 -18.68 53.05
C GLN A 85 10.54 -18.20 54.51
N GLN A 86 10.62 -16.89 54.74
CA GLN A 86 10.08 -16.30 55.97
C GLN A 86 8.56 -16.12 55.85
N ARG A 87 7.82 -16.84 56.69
CA ARG A 87 6.37 -16.62 56.87
C ARG A 87 6.17 -15.30 57.62
N TYR A 88 5.54 -14.33 56.96
CA TYR A 88 4.90 -13.21 57.66
C TYR A 88 3.39 -13.44 57.69
N SER A 89 2.86 -13.57 58.90
CA SER A 89 1.43 -13.62 59.16
C SER A 89 0.97 -12.18 59.47
N LEU A 90 0.16 -11.60 58.61
CA LEU A 90 -0.50 -10.32 58.85
C LEU A 90 -2.00 -10.49 58.74
N THR A 91 -2.69 -10.28 59.87
CA THR A 91 -4.13 -10.12 59.95
C THR A 91 -4.58 -8.90 59.13
N PRO A 92 -5.66 -8.99 58.34
CA PRO A 92 -6.18 -7.83 57.62
C PRO A 92 -7.04 -6.96 58.56
N ASP A 93 -6.58 -5.74 58.84
CA ASP A 93 -7.46 -4.68 59.35
C ASP A 93 -8.38 -4.19 58.23
N GLN A 94 -9.65 -3.96 58.56
CA GLN A 94 -10.66 -3.40 57.66
C GLN A 94 -10.60 -1.87 57.64
N PRO A 95 -10.51 -1.23 56.46
CA PRO A 95 -11.00 0.12 56.26
C PRO A 95 -12.46 0.08 55.78
N THR A 96 -13.38 0.56 56.61
CA THR A 96 -14.77 0.81 56.20
C THR A 96 -14.85 1.96 55.21
N TYR A 97 -15.34 1.70 54.01
CA TYR A 97 -15.84 2.74 53.09
C TYR A 97 -17.21 2.33 52.53
N GLN A 98 -18.24 3.10 52.88
CA GLN A 98 -19.51 3.10 52.13
C GLN A 98 -19.41 4.16 51.03
N ASN A 99 -19.70 3.77 49.78
CA ASN A 99 -20.91 4.25 49.10
C ASN A 99 -21.09 3.64 47.71
N ASP A 100 -22.26 3.02 47.52
CA ASP A 100 -23.20 3.34 46.45
C ASP A 100 -22.66 3.48 45.01
N ASN A 101 -22.38 2.33 44.38
CA ASN A 101 -22.65 2.09 42.96
C ASN A 101 -22.58 0.57 42.64
N ILE A 102 -23.35 -0.24 43.39
CA ILE A 102 -23.52 -1.66 43.06
C ILE A 102 -24.54 -1.77 41.92
N VAL A 103 -24.09 -2.22 40.76
CA VAL A 103 -24.98 -2.62 39.66
C VAL A 103 -25.69 -3.91 40.05
N ASP A 104 -27.02 -3.87 40.11
CA ASP A 104 -27.84 -5.06 40.37
C ASP A 104 -27.86 -5.98 39.13
N HIS A 105 -27.09 -7.05 39.19
CA HIS A 105 -27.00 -8.06 38.12
C HIS A 105 -28.23 -9.00 38.06
N SER A 106 -29.23 -8.87 38.93
CA SER A 106 -30.44 -9.71 38.91
C SER A 106 -31.45 -9.36 37.80
N GLN A 107 -31.25 -8.25 37.09
CA GLN A 107 -32.15 -7.71 36.06
C GLN A 107 -31.68 -7.96 34.61
N LEU A 108 -30.62 -8.74 34.39
CA LEU A 108 -30.19 -9.07 33.02
C LEU A 108 -31.19 -10.02 32.34
N PRO A 109 -31.61 -9.77 31.08
CA PRO A 109 -32.45 -10.71 30.35
C PRO A 109 -31.69 -12.04 30.14
N PRO A 110 -32.39 -13.19 30.11
CA PRO A 110 -31.74 -14.49 29.96
C PRO A 110 -30.98 -14.56 28.62
N PRO A 111 -29.83 -15.26 28.59
CA PRO A 111 -29.06 -15.39 27.36
C PRO A 111 -29.91 -16.05 26.25
N PRO A 112 -29.74 -15.64 24.98
CA PRO A 112 -30.48 -16.25 23.87
C PRO A 112 -30.17 -17.75 23.80
N PRO A 113 -31.17 -18.59 23.45
CA PRO A 113 -31.00 -20.03 23.42
C PRO A 113 -29.91 -20.46 22.44
N GLN A 114 -29.12 -21.47 22.85
CA GLN A 114 -28.03 -22.04 22.05
C GLN A 114 -28.52 -22.44 20.65
N ILE A 115 -27.94 -21.81 19.62
CA ILE A 115 -28.26 -22.10 18.23
C ILE A 115 -27.61 -23.43 17.85
N ASN A 116 -28.41 -24.42 17.49
CA ASN A 116 -27.90 -25.72 17.04
C ASN A 116 -27.29 -25.57 15.63
N GLU A 117 -25.96 -25.59 15.55
CA GLU A 117 -25.17 -25.36 14.32
C GLU A 117 -25.52 -26.31 13.15
N LYS A 118 -26.27 -27.39 13.40
CA LYS A 118 -26.58 -28.40 12.38
C LYS A 118 -27.72 -28.02 11.44
N TYR A 119 -28.67 -27.17 11.85
CA TYR A 119 -29.86 -26.82 11.06
C TYR A 119 -30.34 -25.37 11.33
N GLY A 120 -29.70 -24.39 10.67
CA GLY A 120 -30.12 -22.99 10.71
C GLY A 120 -31.47 -22.71 10.02
N GLN A 121 -32.06 -21.56 10.33
CA GLN A 121 -33.46 -21.22 10.01
C GLN A 121 -33.68 -20.67 8.59
N TYR A 122 -33.24 -21.39 7.55
CA TYR A 122 -33.59 -21.09 6.14
C TYR A 122 -33.84 -22.37 5.32
N PRO A 123 -34.80 -22.37 4.37
CA PRO A 123 -35.09 -23.55 3.55
C PRO A 123 -33.93 -23.88 2.58
N PRO A 124 -33.70 -25.17 2.27
CA PRO A 124 -32.53 -25.59 1.51
C PRO A 124 -32.55 -25.09 0.06
N ARG A 125 -31.49 -24.36 -0.33
CA ARG A 125 -31.25 -23.92 -1.71
C ARG A 125 -31.15 -25.11 -2.67
N LYS A 126 -32.04 -25.17 -3.68
CA LYS A 126 -31.97 -26.16 -4.77
C LYS A 126 -30.68 -25.96 -5.58
N LYS A 127 -29.82 -26.99 -5.62
CA LYS A 127 -28.66 -27.01 -6.54
C LYS A 127 -29.15 -27.07 -7.99
N GLN A 128 -28.99 -25.98 -8.75
CA GLN A 128 -29.15 -26.04 -10.20
C GLN A 128 -27.92 -26.72 -10.82
N ARG A 129 -28.13 -27.85 -11.49
CA ARG A 129 -27.15 -28.42 -12.43
C ARG A 129 -27.32 -27.74 -13.78
N TRP A 130 -26.32 -26.97 -14.20
CA TRP A 130 -26.28 -26.40 -15.54
C TRP A 130 -25.77 -27.42 -16.58
N TRP A 131 -26.23 -27.25 -17.82
CA TRP A 131 -25.64 -27.83 -19.04
C TRP A 131 -25.65 -29.36 -19.24
N TYR A 132 -26.78 -30.02 -18.96
CA TYR A 132 -27.06 -31.33 -19.57
C TYR A 132 -28.53 -31.46 -20.00
N PRO A 133 -28.84 -31.73 -21.29
CA PRO A 133 -30.21 -31.94 -21.73
C PRO A 133 -30.84 -33.15 -21.02
N SER A 134 -31.91 -32.90 -20.28
CA SER A 134 -32.60 -33.95 -19.50
C SER A 134 -33.21 -35.04 -20.41
N THR A 135 -33.68 -34.65 -21.60
CA THR A 135 -34.36 -35.53 -22.56
C THR A 135 -33.40 -36.42 -23.35
N THR A 136 -33.85 -37.64 -23.67
CA THR A 136 -33.07 -38.63 -24.43
C THR A 136 -32.75 -38.16 -25.86
N ARG A 137 -33.66 -37.40 -26.50
CA ARG A 137 -33.39 -36.74 -27.80
C ARG A 137 -32.31 -35.66 -27.68
N GLY A 138 -32.37 -34.82 -26.65
CA GLY A 138 -31.37 -33.77 -26.43
C GLY A 138 -29.96 -34.32 -26.24
N ARG A 139 -29.80 -35.44 -25.52
CA ARG A 139 -28.50 -36.12 -25.38
C ARG A 139 -27.97 -36.68 -26.69
N ARG A 140 -28.82 -37.32 -27.51
CA ARG A 140 -28.41 -37.85 -28.82
C ARG A 140 -27.95 -36.74 -29.75
N TRP A 141 -28.64 -35.60 -29.75
CA TRP A 141 -28.25 -34.42 -30.53
C TRP A 141 -26.92 -33.83 -30.03
N TRP A 142 -26.76 -33.65 -28.71
CA TRP A 142 -25.52 -33.14 -28.09
C TRP A 142 -24.30 -34.03 -28.39
N TRP A 143 -24.43 -35.35 -28.29
CA TRP A 143 -23.38 -36.30 -28.69
C TRP A 143 -23.11 -36.26 -30.20
N GLY A 144 -24.13 -36.06 -31.04
CA GLY A 144 -23.97 -35.86 -32.48
C GLY A 144 -23.13 -34.62 -32.82
N CYS A 145 -23.41 -33.48 -32.16
CA CYS A 145 -22.60 -32.27 -32.30
C CYS A 145 -21.16 -32.46 -31.83
N LEU A 146 -20.94 -33.19 -30.73
CA LEU A 146 -19.60 -33.50 -30.22
C LEU A 146 -18.78 -34.33 -31.21
N VAL A 147 -19.38 -35.38 -31.79
CA VAL A 147 -18.72 -36.24 -32.80
C VAL A 147 -18.43 -35.47 -34.08
N ALA A 148 -19.35 -34.61 -34.53
CA ALA A 148 -19.12 -33.74 -35.70
C ALA A 148 -17.96 -32.77 -35.48
N LEU A 149 -17.83 -32.18 -34.27
CA LEU A 149 -16.72 -31.31 -33.90
C LEU A 149 -15.37 -32.04 -33.95
N ILE A 150 -15.31 -33.26 -33.40
CA ILE A 150 -14.09 -34.09 -33.40
C ILE A 150 -13.68 -34.45 -34.83
N LEU A 151 -14.64 -34.81 -35.70
CA LEU A 151 -14.39 -35.06 -37.13
C LEU A 151 -13.85 -33.82 -37.85
N ALA A 152 -14.41 -32.64 -37.60
CA ALA A 152 -13.92 -31.39 -38.19
C ALA A 152 -12.48 -31.09 -37.77
N ILE A 153 -12.13 -31.26 -36.49
CA ILE A 153 -10.77 -31.08 -35.98
C ILE A 153 -9.80 -32.09 -36.62
N ALA A 154 -10.19 -33.35 -36.77
CA ALA A 154 -9.37 -34.37 -37.42
C ALA A 154 -9.08 -34.04 -38.89
N ILE A 155 -10.07 -33.50 -39.63
CA ILE A 155 -9.89 -33.05 -41.02
C ILE A 155 -8.91 -31.88 -41.09
N VAL A 156 -9.01 -30.89 -40.20
CA VAL A 156 -8.07 -29.76 -40.15
C VAL A 156 -6.63 -30.23 -39.89
N ILE A 157 -6.43 -31.16 -38.93
CA ILE A 157 -5.10 -31.72 -38.64
C ILE A 157 -4.53 -32.46 -39.85
N ALA A 158 -5.34 -33.26 -40.56
CA ALA A 158 -4.92 -33.98 -41.77
C ALA A 158 -4.52 -33.01 -42.91
N VAL A 159 -5.26 -31.92 -43.11
CA VAL A 159 -4.93 -30.87 -44.08
C VAL A 159 -3.62 -30.16 -43.71
N CYS A 160 -3.42 -29.80 -42.44
CA CYS A 160 -2.18 -29.20 -41.97
C CYS A 160 -0.96 -30.12 -42.20
N ALA A 161 -1.08 -31.41 -41.88
CA ALA A 161 0.02 -32.38 -42.08
C ALA A 161 0.43 -32.53 -43.56
N ALA A 162 -0.53 -32.46 -44.49
CA ALA A 162 -0.28 -32.53 -45.93
C ALA A 162 0.46 -31.29 -46.48
N VAL A 163 0.22 -30.10 -45.91
CA VAL A 163 0.80 -28.83 -46.39
C VAL A 163 2.27 -28.65 -45.96
N PHE A 164 2.66 -29.14 -44.78
CA PHE A 164 4.02 -28.90 -44.24
C PHE A 164 5.10 -29.92 -44.69
N SER A 165 4.73 -30.99 -45.39
CA SER A 165 5.67 -32.07 -45.77
C SER A 165 6.55 -31.78 -47.00
N LYS A 166 6.79 -30.51 -47.37
CA LYS A 166 7.51 -30.19 -48.62
C LYS A 166 8.44 -28.96 -48.59
N LYS A 167 9.51 -29.03 -47.77
CA LYS A 167 10.85 -28.49 -48.10
C LYS A 167 11.92 -28.86 -47.06
N HIS A 168 12.72 -29.89 -47.32
CA HIS A 168 14.08 -30.03 -46.80
C HIS A 168 14.91 -30.96 -47.69
N SER A 169 15.72 -30.34 -48.58
CA SER A 169 16.83 -30.89 -49.37
C SER A 169 17.34 -29.71 -50.24
N SER A 170 18.63 -29.46 -50.49
CA SER A 170 19.90 -29.96 -49.94
C SER A 170 21.07 -29.12 -50.54
N ASN A 171 22.31 -29.34 -50.04
CA ASN A 171 23.62 -28.96 -50.61
C ASN A 171 24.12 -27.50 -50.46
N ASP A 172 25.19 -27.34 -49.68
CA ASP A 172 26.59 -27.02 -50.12
C ASP A 172 26.78 -26.25 -51.45
N ASP A 173 27.54 -25.14 -51.45
CA ASP A 173 28.99 -25.17 -51.73
C ASP A 173 29.70 -23.79 -51.53
N ALA A 174 31.02 -23.74 -51.65
CA ALA A 174 31.90 -22.61 -51.30
C ALA A 174 32.02 -21.46 -52.35
N GLY A 175 32.50 -20.28 -51.92
CA GLY A 175 32.91 -19.19 -52.84
C GLY A 175 33.48 -17.94 -52.15
N GLN A 176 34.72 -17.56 -52.48
CA GLN A 176 35.38 -16.32 -52.02
C GLN A 176 34.88 -15.09 -52.78
N ASN A 177 34.86 -13.90 -52.15
CA ASN A 177 35.69 -12.78 -52.63
C ASN A 177 35.75 -11.56 -51.70
N SER A 178 36.83 -10.80 -51.84
CA SER A 178 37.18 -9.63 -51.02
C SER A 178 37.11 -8.31 -51.79
N SER A 179 36.42 -7.32 -51.21
CA SER A 179 36.60 -5.87 -51.40
C SER A 179 35.60 -5.16 -50.48
N GLY A 180 35.93 -4.24 -49.59
CA GLY A 180 37.10 -3.36 -49.51
C GLY A 180 36.71 -1.95 -49.96
N LEU A 181 36.47 -1.05 -48.99
CA LEU A 181 36.76 0.40 -49.03
C LEU A 181 36.17 1.12 -47.79
N THR A 182 37.03 1.91 -47.12
CA THR A 182 36.79 3.20 -46.41
C THR A 182 35.39 3.52 -45.84
N GLY A 183 35.18 3.93 -44.58
CA GLY A 183 36.11 4.42 -43.57
C GLY A 183 35.90 5.92 -43.29
N SER A 184 35.50 6.27 -42.06
CA SER A 184 35.80 7.58 -41.44
C SER A 184 35.62 7.50 -39.92
N SER A 185 36.60 8.02 -39.18
CA SER A 185 36.72 7.91 -37.72
C SER A 185 36.51 9.25 -37.03
N GLY A 186 35.59 9.32 -36.06
CA GLY A 186 35.46 10.44 -35.13
C GLY A 186 36.12 10.10 -33.79
N SER A 187 37.22 10.77 -33.46
CA SER A 187 37.99 10.56 -32.23
C SER A 187 37.47 11.42 -31.06
N SER A 188 37.34 10.83 -29.87
CA SER A 188 37.38 11.57 -28.60
C SER A 188 38.40 10.90 -27.66
N GLY A 189 39.34 11.70 -27.14
CA GLY A 189 40.55 11.20 -26.49
C GLY A 189 40.35 10.81 -25.03
N THR A 190 41.11 9.80 -24.60
CA THR A 190 41.22 9.39 -23.19
C THR A 190 42.27 10.24 -22.47
N THR A 191 41.92 10.82 -21.33
CA THR A 191 42.89 11.35 -20.35
C THR A 191 42.65 10.69 -19.00
N SER A 192 43.58 9.83 -18.59
CA SER A 192 43.53 9.15 -17.29
C SER A 192 44.07 10.06 -16.18
N GLY A 193 43.20 10.45 -15.24
CA GLY A 193 43.58 11.00 -13.94
C GLY A 193 43.32 9.97 -12.85
N SER A 194 44.37 9.50 -12.17
CA SER A 194 44.26 8.53 -11.08
C SER A 194 44.27 9.25 -9.73
N THR A 195 43.13 9.29 -9.04
CA THR A 195 43.05 9.56 -7.59
C THR A 195 42.38 8.39 -6.90
N LYS A 196 43.06 7.83 -5.89
CA LYS A 196 42.56 6.71 -5.08
C LYS A 196 41.87 7.28 -3.84
N ASP A 197 40.55 7.36 -3.87
CA ASP A 197 39.73 7.53 -2.68
C ASP A 197 38.75 6.36 -2.57
N GLY A 198 38.62 5.79 -1.36
CA GLY A 198 37.81 4.60 -1.08
C GLY A 198 36.31 4.87 -1.02
N GLY A 199 35.75 5.57 -2.00
CA GLY A 199 34.33 5.88 -2.08
C GLY A 199 33.52 4.69 -2.62
N HIS A 200 32.51 4.25 -1.85
CA HIS A 200 31.47 3.37 -2.37
C HIS A 200 30.63 4.15 -3.40
N PRO A 201 30.53 3.69 -4.66
CA PRO A 201 29.95 4.50 -5.71
C PRO A 201 28.42 4.42 -5.71
N LEU A 202 27.79 5.46 -5.17
CA LEU A 202 26.76 6.16 -5.94
C LEU A 202 27.37 7.46 -6.45
N THR A 203 28.16 7.35 -7.52
CA THR A 203 28.47 8.51 -8.34
C THR A 203 27.17 8.98 -8.98
N ILE A 204 26.64 10.12 -8.53
CA ILE A 204 25.60 10.88 -9.26
C ILE A 204 26.25 11.49 -10.52
N SER A 205 26.71 10.62 -11.41
CA SER A 205 27.39 10.93 -12.65
C SER A 205 26.54 10.43 -13.80
N GLN A 206 25.88 11.38 -14.47
CA GLN A 206 25.25 11.20 -15.79
C GLN A 206 23.94 10.38 -15.85
N GLY A 207 23.29 10.08 -14.72
CA GLY A 207 21.88 9.69 -14.71
C GLY A 207 20.98 10.93 -14.84
N GLY A 208 20.19 11.03 -15.92
CA GLY A 208 19.26 12.13 -16.12
C GLY A 208 19.02 12.55 -17.57
N VAL A 209 17.83 12.23 -18.09
CA VAL A 209 17.46 12.56 -19.49
C VAL A 209 17.26 14.06 -19.69
N ASN A 210 18.04 14.63 -20.60
CA ASN A 210 17.80 15.96 -21.16
C ASN A 210 16.60 15.90 -22.12
N ILE A 211 15.59 16.72 -21.87
CA ILE A 211 14.42 16.88 -22.75
C ILE A 211 14.38 18.34 -23.18
N GLY A 212 14.04 18.57 -24.46
CA GLY A 212 13.58 19.86 -25.02
C GLY A 212 14.47 21.10 -24.82
N LYS A 213 13.90 22.28 -25.05
CA LYS A 213 14.55 23.56 -24.76
C LYS A 213 14.19 24.02 -23.34
N PRO A 214 15.14 24.60 -22.57
CA PRO A 214 14.84 25.11 -21.24
C PRO A 214 13.62 26.06 -21.23
N GLY A 215 12.62 25.74 -20.41
CA GLY A 215 11.41 26.56 -20.22
C GLY A 215 10.10 25.92 -20.66
N ASP A 216 10.12 24.91 -21.54
CA ASP A 216 8.90 24.20 -21.92
C ASP A 216 8.43 23.27 -20.77
N ILE A 217 7.12 22.99 -20.68
CA ILE A 217 6.58 21.88 -19.89
C ILE A 217 6.12 20.82 -20.89
N ALA A 218 6.51 19.56 -20.67
CA ALA A 218 6.08 18.46 -21.54
C ALA A 218 4.54 18.38 -21.58
N GLN A 219 3.97 18.45 -22.78
CA GLN A 219 2.53 18.34 -22.97
C GLN A 219 2.16 16.88 -23.28
N PHE A 220 1.34 16.29 -22.42
CA PHE A 220 0.89 14.91 -22.56
C PHE A 220 -0.33 14.86 -23.51
N GLY A 221 -0.25 14.02 -24.53
CA GLY A 221 -1.39 13.70 -25.39
C GLY A 221 -2.37 12.74 -24.70
N LYS A 222 -3.56 12.55 -25.27
CA LYS A 222 -4.64 11.69 -24.73
C LYS A 222 -4.30 10.19 -24.53
N LYS A 223 -3.08 9.77 -24.90
CA LYS A 223 -2.58 8.39 -24.80
C LYS A 223 -1.28 8.29 -23.99
N SER A 224 -0.83 9.38 -23.39
CA SER A 224 0.41 9.48 -22.62
C SER A 224 0.13 10.09 -21.26
N THR A 225 0.90 9.74 -20.25
CA THR A 225 0.81 10.32 -18.90
C THR A 225 2.20 10.57 -18.32
N ASP A 226 2.24 11.33 -17.22
CA ASP A 226 3.47 11.71 -16.50
C ASP A 226 3.88 10.69 -15.42
N HIS A 227 3.16 9.58 -15.26
CA HIS A 227 3.38 8.61 -14.18
C HIS A 227 3.05 7.17 -14.58
N PHE A 228 3.53 6.21 -13.79
CA PHE A 228 2.98 4.86 -13.75
C PHE A 228 2.28 4.61 -12.40
N VAL A 229 1.29 3.72 -12.38
CA VAL A 229 0.58 3.32 -11.16
C VAL A 229 0.72 1.82 -10.92
N MET A 230 1.36 1.45 -9.82
CA MET A 230 1.22 0.09 -9.30
C MET A 230 -0.11 0.04 -8.53
N THR A 231 -1.17 -0.46 -9.16
CA THR A 231 -2.53 -0.51 -8.60
C THR A 231 -2.81 -1.74 -7.73
N THR A 232 -1.92 -2.73 -7.78
CA THR A 232 -2.05 -4.01 -7.06
C THR A 232 -0.98 -4.09 -5.98
N ASN A 233 -1.18 -3.38 -4.87
CA ASN A 233 -0.41 -3.57 -3.65
C ASN A 233 -1.37 -4.00 -2.53
N ARG A 234 -1.03 -5.11 -1.86
CA ARG A 234 -1.78 -5.65 -0.73
C ARG A 234 -0.96 -5.57 0.55
N SER A 235 -1.65 -5.59 1.69
CA SER A 235 -1.02 -5.77 3.00
C SER A 235 -0.11 -6.99 3.00
N ILE A 236 1.10 -6.85 3.51
CA ILE A 236 1.98 -7.96 3.85
C ILE A 236 1.95 -8.27 5.35
N ALA A 237 1.68 -7.26 6.18
CA ALA A 237 1.43 -7.37 7.61
C ALA A 237 0.67 -6.13 8.15
N VAL A 238 0.03 -6.30 9.31
CA VAL A 238 -0.37 -5.23 10.22
C VAL A 238 0.35 -5.48 11.54
N THR A 239 1.20 -4.55 11.98
CA THR A 239 2.02 -4.74 13.20
C THR A 239 2.63 -3.42 13.68
N ARG A 240 3.05 -3.35 14.95
CA ARG A 240 3.78 -2.19 15.52
C ARG A 240 5.27 -2.29 15.19
N LEU A 241 5.59 -2.39 13.91
CA LEU A 241 6.97 -2.28 13.42
C LEU A 241 7.12 -0.97 12.64
N ASP A 242 8.20 -0.27 12.94
CA ASP A 242 8.62 0.92 12.24
C ASP A 242 10.16 1.00 12.27
N PRO A 243 10.84 0.51 11.22
CA PRO A 243 12.30 0.56 11.15
C PRO A 243 12.84 1.99 11.01
N ILE A 244 12.00 2.96 10.62
CA ILE A 244 12.38 4.36 10.42
C ILE A 244 12.33 5.11 11.76
N VAL A 245 11.16 5.14 12.41
CA VAL A 245 10.92 5.95 13.62
C VAL A 245 11.23 5.20 14.92
N ASN A 246 11.03 3.88 14.96
CA ASN A 246 11.21 3.06 16.17
C ASN A 246 12.10 1.81 15.92
N PRO A 247 13.34 1.97 15.39
CA PRO A 247 14.21 0.85 15.07
C PRO A 247 14.52 -0.02 16.29
N ASN A 248 14.28 -1.32 16.17
CA ASN A 248 14.41 -2.34 17.22
C ASN A 248 13.55 -2.08 18.48
N ALA A 249 12.41 -1.41 18.32
CA ALA A 249 11.36 -1.29 19.34
C ALA A 249 9.97 -1.48 18.71
N PRO A 250 8.91 -1.73 19.50
CA PRO A 250 7.54 -1.64 18.99
C PRO A 250 7.25 -0.17 18.66
N SER A 251 6.63 0.10 17.52
CA SER A 251 6.22 1.46 17.17
C SER A 251 5.13 2.00 18.09
N SER A 252 4.99 3.32 18.14
CA SER A 252 4.01 3.99 19.00
C SER A 252 2.54 3.68 18.68
N HIS A 253 2.25 3.09 17.52
CA HIS A 253 0.92 2.68 17.04
C HIS A 253 1.04 1.72 15.84
N LEU A 254 -0.05 1.03 15.49
CA LEU A 254 -0.06 0.02 14.42
C LEU A 254 0.06 0.61 13.02
N HIS A 255 0.86 -0.06 12.19
CA HIS A 255 1.02 0.23 10.78
C HIS A 255 0.48 -0.91 9.91
N ARG A 256 -0.15 -0.56 8.78
CA ARG A 256 -0.48 -1.49 7.70
C ARG A 256 0.60 -1.36 6.62
N ILE A 257 1.32 -2.45 6.38
CA ILE A 257 2.57 -2.46 5.59
C ILE A 257 2.35 -3.19 4.26
N HIS A 258 3.00 -2.71 3.20
CA HIS A 258 3.01 -3.26 1.85
C HIS A 258 4.44 -3.40 1.32
N GLY A 259 4.60 -4.17 0.24
CA GLY A 259 5.87 -4.33 -0.48
C GLY A 259 6.67 -5.53 0.02
N SER A 260 7.87 -5.28 0.50
CA SER A 260 8.90 -6.31 0.73
C SER A 260 8.53 -7.42 1.69
N SER A 261 8.79 -8.66 1.28
CA SER A 261 8.79 -9.84 2.17
C SER A 261 9.91 -9.86 3.22
N TYR A 262 10.85 -8.91 3.14
CA TYR A 262 11.93 -8.73 4.13
C TYR A 262 11.79 -7.37 4.85
N PHE A 263 10.58 -7.00 5.24
CA PHE A 263 10.37 -5.89 6.16
C PHE A 263 10.77 -6.31 7.58
N THR A 264 11.59 -5.53 8.28
CA THR A 264 12.15 -5.91 9.59
C THR A 264 11.96 -4.81 10.63
N ALA A 265 12.25 -5.11 11.90
CA ALA A 265 12.24 -4.11 12.98
C ALA A 265 13.35 -3.05 12.86
N ASN A 266 14.28 -3.17 11.91
CA ASN A 266 15.38 -2.23 11.70
C ASN A 266 15.53 -1.86 10.22
N LEU A 267 16.15 -0.71 9.95
CA LEU A 267 16.48 -0.26 8.61
C LEU A 267 17.26 -1.34 7.85
N THR A 268 16.94 -1.50 6.58
CA THR A 268 17.59 -2.43 5.68
C THR A 268 17.92 -1.67 4.40
N SER A 269 19.16 -1.80 3.89
CA SER A 269 19.53 -1.15 2.63
C SER A 269 18.69 -1.69 1.48
N ALA A 270 18.45 -0.89 0.45
CA ALA A 270 17.72 -1.32 -0.74
C ALA A 270 18.38 -2.55 -1.38
N LYS A 271 19.72 -2.59 -1.35
CA LYS A 271 20.53 -3.72 -1.81
C LYS A 271 20.32 -4.99 -0.98
N ASP A 272 20.27 -4.86 0.35
CA ASP A 272 19.98 -6.00 1.23
C ASP A 272 18.53 -6.47 1.05
N MET A 273 17.56 -5.56 0.95
CA MET A 273 16.16 -5.89 0.64
C MET A 273 16.06 -6.67 -0.69
N GLN A 274 16.75 -6.23 -1.75
CA GLN A 274 16.81 -6.95 -3.03
C GLN A 274 17.41 -8.37 -2.90
N SER A 275 18.41 -8.56 -2.04
CA SER A 275 19.07 -9.86 -1.88
C SER A 275 18.34 -10.83 -0.93
N LEU A 276 17.59 -10.31 0.05
CA LEU A 276 16.96 -11.09 1.12
C LEU A 276 15.44 -11.27 0.95
N ALA A 277 14.77 -10.38 0.21
CA ALA A 277 13.34 -10.48 -0.07
C ALA A 277 13.04 -11.50 -1.18
N LYS A 278 12.43 -12.63 -0.82
CA LYS A 278 11.98 -13.66 -1.78
C LYS A 278 10.91 -13.15 -2.76
N CYS A 279 10.15 -12.14 -2.36
CA CYS A 279 9.05 -11.54 -3.13
C CYS A 279 8.70 -10.13 -2.61
N THR A 280 7.80 -9.45 -3.31
CA THR A 280 7.11 -8.22 -2.88
C THR A 280 5.59 -8.38 -3.11
N THR A 281 4.77 -7.69 -2.31
CA THR A 281 3.33 -7.53 -2.58
C THR A 281 3.00 -6.42 -3.57
N THR A 282 4.02 -5.78 -4.18
CA THR A 282 3.85 -4.91 -5.36
C THR A 282 3.86 -5.73 -6.66
N VAL A 283 3.34 -5.16 -7.75
CA VAL A 283 3.20 -5.86 -9.04
C VAL A 283 4.53 -6.07 -9.77
N VAL A 284 5.50 -5.16 -9.59
CA VAL A 284 6.83 -5.23 -10.21
C VAL A 284 7.82 -5.86 -9.23
N GLN A 285 8.31 -7.06 -9.50
CA GLN A 285 9.13 -7.81 -8.54
C GLN A 285 10.55 -7.23 -8.35
N ASP A 286 11.02 -6.33 -9.21
CA ASP A 286 12.23 -5.53 -8.96
C ASP A 286 12.02 -4.40 -7.91
N ASP A 287 10.80 -4.20 -7.42
CA ASP A 287 10.52 -3.30 -6.30
C ASP A 287 10.39 -4.06 -4.97
N LYS A 288 11.48 -4.15 -4.22
CA LYS A 288 11.50 -4.71 -2.86
C LYS A 288 11.43 -3.63 -1.78
N SER A 289 10.89 -2.45 -2.09
CA SER A 289 10.65 -1.39 -1.10
C SER A 289 9.59 -1.77 -0.08
N ALA A 290 9.50 -1.01 1.01
CA ALA A 290 8.39 -1.09 1.96
C ALA A 290 7.62 0.23 2.02
N TYR A 291 6.30 0.10 2.13
CA TYR A 291 5.35 1.22 2.13
C TYR A 291 4.37 1.01 3.26
N TRP A 292 4.21 1.95 4.20
CA TRP A 292 3.23 1.79 5.27
C TRP A 292 2.53 3.09 5.64
N VAL A 293 1.38 2.91 6.30
CA VAL A 293 0.54 3.97 6.86
C VAL A 293 -0.02 3.50 8.20
N ALA A 294 -0.44 4.44 9.05
CA ALA A 294 -1.21 4.13 10.25
C ALA A 294 -2.47 3.33 9.94
N GLU A 295 -2.71 2.25 10.69
CA GLU A 295 -3.89 1.41 10.52
C GLU A 295 -5.19 2.15 10.87
N LEU A 296 -6.27 1.85 10.15
CA LEU A 296 -7.59 2.47 10.36
C LEU A 296 -8.56 1.52 11.07
N TYR A 297 -9.24 2.01 12.10
CA TYR A 297 -10.24 1.28 12.87
C TYR A 297 -11.64 1.85 12.68
N TYR A 298 -12.64 0.97 12.68
CA TYR A 298 -14.04 1.31 12.87
C TYR A 298 -14.38 1.19 14.36
N GLN A 299 -15.03 2.21 14.92
CA GLN A 299 -15.55 2.17 16.29
C GLN A 299 -17.01 1.71 16.30
N TRP A 300 -17.28 0.60 16.98
CA TRP A 300 -18.62 0.09 17.23
C TRP A 300 -19.38 0.97 18.26
N PRO A 301 -20.72 0.98 18.26
CA PRO A 301 -21.52 1.74 19.23
C PRO A 301 -21.29 1.39 20.71
N ASN A 302 -20.69 0.22 21.01
CA ASN A 302 -20.31 -0.20 22.36
C ASN A 302 -18.90 0.30 22.78
N GLY A 303 -18.21 1.06 21.92
CA GLY A 303 -16.86 1.58 22.15
C GLY A 303 -15.72 0.71 21.60
N SER A 304 -15.95 -0.59 21.37
CA SER A 304 -14.95 -1.51 20.82
C SER A 304 -14.57 -1.19 19.37
N LEU A 305 -13.41 -1.66 18.93
CA LEU A 305 -12.76 -1.27 17.68
C LEU A 305 -12.48 -2.49 16.81
N SER A 306 -12.74 -2.42 15.50
CA SER A 306 -12.29 -3.43 14.54
C SER A 306 -11.41 -2.79 13.48
N SER A 307 -10.31 -3.46 13.13
CA SER A 307 -9.47 -3.08 11.99
C SER A 307 -10.33 -3.03 10.72
N ILE A 308 -10.13 -1.98 9.91
CA ILE A 308 -10.77 -1.85 8.61
C ILE A 308 -9.84 -2.45 7.56
N PRO A 309 -10.23 -3.57 6.92
CA PRO A 309 -9.39 -4.19 5.92
C PRO A 309 -9.22 -3.26 4.73
N LEU A 310 -8.06 -3.38 4.08
CA LEU A 310 -7.77 -2.72 2.83
C LEU A 310 -8.73 -3.20 1.72
N ASP A 311 -9.01 -2.33 0.76
CA ASP A 311 -9.50 -2.72 -0.57
C ASP A 311 -8.31 -2.87 -1.52
N ARG A 312 -7.49 -1.82 -1.62
CA ARG A 312 -6.22 -1.78 -2.36
C ARG A 312 -5.35 -0.61 -1.89
N THR A 313 -4.04 -0.70 -2.13
CA THR A 313 -3.16 0.48 -2.14
C THR A 313 -2.64 0.69 -3.55
N SER A 314 -2.81 1.89 -4.10
CA SER A 314 -2.17 2.32 -5.35
C SER A 314 -0.92 3.15 -5.04
N LEU A 315 0.19 2.84 -5.70
CA LEU A 315 1.43 3.60 -5.61
C LEU A 315 1.68 4.31 -6.93
N TYR A 316 1.72 5.64 -6.89
CA TYR A 316 1.93 6.51 -8.05
C TYR A 316 3.37 7.03 -8.08
N TYR A 317 3.96 7.02 -9.28
CA TYR A 317 5.33 7.44 -9.52
C TYR A 317 5.37 8.52 -10.61
N PHE A 318 5.32 9.79 -10.22
CA PHE A 318 5.27 10.91 -11.16
C PHE A 318 6.66 11.38 -11.60
N GLN A 319 6.87 11.41 -12.91
CA GLN A 319 8.11 11.71 -13.60
C GLN A 319 8.15 13.18 -14.06
N LYS A 320 7.81 14.09 -13.14
CA LYS A 320 7.63 15.52 -13.40
C LYS A 320 8.89 16.32 -13.07
N ALA A 321 9.39 17.08 -14.04
CA ALA A 321 10.44 18.08 -13.85
C ALA A 321 10.41 19.09 -15.02
N PRO A 322 11.01 20.27 -14.88
CA PRO A 322 11.17 21.19 -16.00
C PRO A 322 11.99 20.53 -17.12
N THR A 323 11.70 20.94 -18.35
CA THR A 323 12.46 20.55 -19.54
C THR A 323 13.94 20.94 -19.37
N GLY A 324 14.83 19.95 -19.50
CA GLY A 324 16.27 20.06 -19.23
C GLY A 324 16.70 19.72 -17.79
N VAL A 325 15.78 19.50 -16.85
CA VAL A 325 16.10 19.08 -15.48
C VAL A 325 16.07 17.55 -15.37
N PRO A 326 17.13 16.91 -14.84
CA PRO A 326 17.16 15.48 -14.61
C PRO A 326 16.24 15.11 -13.45
N ILE A 327 15.56 13.97 -13.61
CA ILE A 327 14.90 13.27 -12.51
C ILE A 327 15.81 12.11 -12.13
N TYR A 328 16.03 11.93 -10.82
CA TYR A 328 16.86 10.86 -10.30
C TYR A 328 16.00 9.69 -9.79
N PRO A 329 16.51 8.44 -9.84
CA PRO A 329 15.97 7.33 -9.06
C PRO A 329 16.35 7.51 -7.58
N PHE A 330 15.70 6.76 -6.69
CA PHE A 330 16.04 6.79 -5.26
C PHE A 330 17.39 6.10 -5.00
N PRO A 331 18.32 6.72 -4.25
CA PRO A 331 19.56 6.09 -3.86
C PRO A 331 19.32 5.00 -2.80
N ASP A 332 20.35 4.18 -2.56
CA ASP A 332 20.34 3.22 -1.46
C ASP A 332 20.19 3.93 -0.10
N ASN A 333 19.48 3.32 0.86
CA ASN A 333 19.11 3.91 2.16
C ASN A 333 18.26 5.20 2.10
N TYR A 334 17.59 5.48 0.98
CA TYR A 334 16.63 6.58 0.88
C TYR A 334 15.31 6.22 1.56
N ASN A 335 14.99 6.88 2.67
CA ASN A 335 13.83 6.61 3.51
C ASN A 335 13.10 7.92 3.82
N LEU A 336 11.76 7.90 3.84
CA LEU A 336 10.93 9.10 4.00
C LEU A 336 9.80 8.88 5.00
N VAL A 337 9.49 9.94 5.75
CA VAL A 337 8.22 10.10 6.47
C VAL A 337 7.51 11.32 5.89
N ALA A 338 6.23 11.18 5.55
CA ALA A 338 5.40 12.27 5.04
C ALA A 338 4.14 12.42 5.89
N GLY A 339 3.93 13.60 6.48
CA GLY A 339 2.82 13.90 7.38
C GLY A 339 3.25 14.05 8.84
N ASP A 340 2.27 14.09 9.74
CA ASP A 340 2.50 14.21 11.18
C ASP A 340 1.40 13.47 11.95
N PRO A 341 1.71 12.39 12.71
CA PRO A 341 0.74 11.68 13.53
C PRO A 341 0.05 12.56 14.59
N MET A 342 0.70 13.64 15.03
CA MET A 342 0.23 14.53 16.10
C MET A 342 -0.66 15.67 15.60
N ARG A 343 -0.78 15.88 14.28
CA ARG A 343 -1.54 17.00 13.68
C ARG A 343 -3.04 16.90 13.97
N ARG A 344 -3.63 17.90 14.65
CA ARG A 344 -5.08 17.95 14.98
C ARG A 344 -5.86 19.09 14.30
N SER A 345 -5.21 19.81 13.39
CA SER A 345 -5.84 20.86 12.59
C SER A 345 -5.08 21.10 11.29
N ILE A 346 -5.71 21.79 10.34
CA ILE A 346 -5.05 22.25 9.11
C ILE A 346 -4.53 23.67 9.25
N ASN A 347 -3.26 23.85 8.90
CA ASN A 347 -2.72 25.17 8.61
C ASN A 347 -2.93 25.49 7.13
N TYR A 348 -3.87 26.38 6.82
CA TYR A 348 -4.13 26.82 5.43
C TYR A 348 -3.07 27.78 4.87
N THR A 349 -2.11 28.25 5.68
CA THR A 349 -0.97 29.06 5.19
C THR A 349 0.22 28.20 4.76
N ASP A 350 0.23 26.91 5.11
CA ASP A 350 1.23 25.96 4.62
C ASP A 350 0.93 25.61 3.15
N ALA A 351 1.87 25.94 2.27
CA ALA A 351 1.79 25.60 0.84
C ALA A 351 1.67 24.08 0.59
N ASN A 352 2.13 23.26 1.54
CA ASN A 352 2.12 21.80 1.46
C ASN A 352 0.86 21.16 2.04
N THR A 353 -0.12 21.96 2.53
CA THR A 353 -1.39 21.46 3.09
C THR A 353 -2.15 20.52 2.14
N GLY A 354 -1.95 20.67 0.83
CA GLY A 354 -2.53 19.82 -0.21
C GLY A 354 -1.93 18.41 -0.32
N ALA A 355 -0.79 18.11 0.32
CA ALA A 355 -0.07 16.85 0.18
C ALA A 355 -0.78 15.66 0.86
N LEU A 356 -1.62 15.91 1.87
CA LEU A 356 -2.29 14.86 2.63
C LEU A 356 -3.79 15.12 2.71
N TRP A 357 -4.59 14.17 2.23
CA TRP A 357 -6.05 14.28 2.25
C TRP A 357 -6.76 12.93 2.33
N TRP A 358 -8.04 12.99 2.65
CA TRP A 358 -9.00 11.90 2.54
C TRP A 358 -9.89 12.11 1.32
N GLN A 359 -10.02 11.10 0.46
CA GLN A 359 -11.05 11.05 -0.58
C GLN A 359 -12.15 10.09 -0.15
N CYS A 360 -13.35 10.62 0.08
CA CYS A 360 -14.53 9.84 0.39
C CYS A 360 -15.27 9.52 -0.91
N TYR A 361 -15.20 8.27 -1.37
CA TYR A 361 -15.98 7.83 -2.52
C TYR A 361 -17.42 7.56 -2.09
N ARG A 362 -18.37 8.26 -2.72
CA ARG A 362 -19.80 8.25 -2.37
C ARG A 362 -20.69 7.57 -3.40
N GLY A 363 -20.16 7.26 -4.59
CA GLY A 363 -20.84 6.40 -5.57
C GLY A 363 -22.27 6.88 -5.90
N GLU A 364 -23.26 6.02 -5.68
CA GLU A 364 -24.67 6.36 -5.90
C GLU A 364 -25.26 7.29 -4.81
N ASP A 365 -24.61 7.39 -3.63
CA ASP A 365 -25.05 8.24 -2.51
C ASP A 365 -24.64 9.71 -2.65
N GLY A 366 -24.01 10.10 -3.76
CA GLY A 366 -23.70 11.48 -4.13
C GLY A 366 -22.29 11.68 -4.67
N ALA A 367 -21.94 12.94 -4.95
CA ALA A 367 -20.61 13.30 -5.42
C ALA A 367 -19.52 12.99 -4.37
N ASP A 368 -18.38 12.46 -4.83
CA ASP A 368 -17.21 12.21 -4.00
C ASP A 368 -16.69 13.51 -3.37
N SER A 369 -16.06 13.40 -2.19
CA SER A 369 -15.55 14.57 -1.47
C SER A 369 -14.09 14.43 -1.03
N LYS A 370 -13.31 15.48 -1.26
CA LYS A 370 -11.96 15.66 -0.72
C LYS A 370 -12.06 16.38 0.62
N ASN A 371 -11.47 15.80 1.66
CA ASN A 371 -11.49 16.29 3.03
C ASN A 371 -10.05 16.25 3.59
N HIS A 372 -9.71 17.12 4.54
CA HIS A 372 -8.39 17.08 5.18
C HIS A 372 -8.37 16.30 6.50
N GLY A 373 -9.52 16.21 7.18
CA GLY A 373 -9.78 15.26 8.25
C GLY A 373 -10.80 14.23 7.78
N PHE A 374 -11.32 13.40 8.70
CA PHE A 374 -12.36 12.44 8.36
C PHE A 374 -13.63 13.13 7.83
N PRO A 375 -14.29 12.57 6.80
CA PRO A 375 -15.53 13.11 6.28
C PRO A 375 -16.68 12.97 7.28
N SER A 376 -17.67 13.85 7.18
CA SER A 376 -18.90 13.81 8.01
C SER A 376 -20.02 12.94 7.41
N THR A 377 -19.71 12.15 6.37
CA THR A 377 -20.65 11.32 5.62
C THR A 377 -20.12 9.90 5.42
N SER A 378 -21.00 8.94 5.18
CA SER A 378 -20.62 7.60 4.70
C SER A 378 -19.85 7.67 3.37
N CYS A 379 -18.88 6.76 3.18
CA CYS A 379 -18.13 6.60 1.94
C CYS A 379 -18.37 5.19 1.39
N SER A 380 -19.47 5.00 0.65
CA SER A 380 -19.92 3.70 0.15
C SER A 380 -19.02 3.08 -0.93
N GLY A 381 -18.20 3.89 -1.61
CA GLY A 381 -17.15 3.43 -2.51
C GLY A 381 -15.79 3.17 -1.82
N GLY A 382 -15.71 3.34 -0.50
CA GLY A 382 -14.46 3.30 0.26
C GLY A 382 -13.92 4.68 0.65
N LEU A 383 -12.99 4.70 1.61
CA LEU A 383 -12.32 5.90 2.09
C LEU A 383 -10.83 5.81 1.75
N VAL A 384 -10.36 6.70 0.89
CA VAL A 384 -8.95 6.76 0.47
C VAL A 384 -8.19 7.71 1.38
N GLN A 385 -7.11 7.23 1.97
CA GLN A 385 -6.03 8.07 2.48
C GLN A 385 -5.07 8.32 1.33
N ALA A 386 -4.87 9.59 0.95
CA ALA A 386 -3.99 9.98 -0.13
C ALA A 386 -2.87 10.88 0.40
N ILE A 387 -1.62 10.43 0.21
CA ILE A 387 -0.43 11.05 0.80
C ILE A 387 0.64 11.16 -0.27
N GLN A 388 1.02 12.40 -0.57
CA GLN A 388 2.12 12.72 -1.47
C GLN A 388 3.40 12.94 -0.68
N PHE A 389 4.48 12.31 -1.10
CA PHE A 389 5.78 12.47 -0.49
C PHE A 389 6.50 13.72 -1.04
N PRO A 390 7.40 14.33 -0.25
CA PRO A 390 8.38 15.26 -0.78
C PRO A 390 9.24 14.58 -1.86
N SER A 391 9.70 15.36 -2.83
CA SER A 391 10.39 14.83 -4.03
C SER A 391 11.61 15.66 -4.44
N CYS A 392 12.03 16.57 -3.57
CA CYS A 392 13.23 17.38 -3.72
C CYS A 392 14.18 17.04 -2.58
N TRP A 393 15.46 16.83 -2.89
CA TRP A 393 16.47 16.34 -1.97
C TRP A 393 17.72 17.23 -1.99
N ASP A 394 18.33 17.40 -0.82
CA ASP A 394 19.52 18.23 -0.60
C ASP A 394 20.82 17.54 -1.07
N GLY A 395 20.83 16.21 -1.16
CA GLY A 395 22.00 15.39 -1.46
C GLY A 395 22.62 14.69 -0.25
N VAL A 396 21.99 14.77 0.92
CA VAL A 396 22.46 14.23 2.19
C VAL A 396 21.54 13.09 2.64
N TYR A 397 22.11 11.95 3.06
CA TYR A 397 21.30 10.88 3.65
C TYR A 397 20.74 11.31 5.01
N ALA A 398 19.53 10.86 5.31
CA ALA A 398 18.95 11.01 6.65
C ALA A 398 19.93 10.51 7.73
N ASP A 399 20.16 11.33 8.75
CA ASP A 399 20.92 10.97 9.94
C ASP A 399 20.05 11.14 11.20
N ASN A 400 20.53 10.64 12.34
CA ASN A 400 19.91 10.84 13.66
C ASN A 400 18.40 10.48 13.76
N ALA A 401 17.91 9.61 12.87
CA ALA A 401 16.50 9.26 12.68
C ALA A 401 15.56 10.41 12.23
N ASP A 402 16.09 11.47 11.62
CA ASP A 402 15.29 12.51 10.95
C ASP A 402 15.17 12.24 9.44
N TYR A 403 14.02 11.71 9.05
CA TYR A 403 13.65 11.39 7.67
C TYR A 403 12.77 12.46 7.01
N THR A 404 12.79 13.67 7.55
CA THR A 404 11.95 14.78 7.12
C THR A 404 12.73 16.03 6.69
N SER A 405 13.86 16.34 7.35
CA SER A 405 14.63 17.58 7.05
C SER A 405 15.49 17.53 5.79
N HIS A 406 15.94 16.34 5.37
CA HIS A 406 16.76 16.14 4.16
C HIS A 406 15.96 16.28 2.85
N VAL A 407 14.63 16.47 2.93
CA VAL A 407 13.72 16.52 1.77
C VAL A 407 12.71 17.67 1.84
N ALA A 408 12.24 18.10 0.66
CA ALA A 408 11.24 19.14 0.51
C ALA A 408 10.21 18.82 -0.58
N TYR A 409 9.05 19.49 -0.48
CA TYR A 409 8.08 19.56 -1.56
C TYR A 409 8.53 20.57 -2.64
N PRO A 410 8.10 20.39 -3.90
CA PRO A 410 8.33 21.37 -4.96
C PRO A 410 7.61 22.71 -4.70
N VAL A 411 8.21 23.82 -5.16
CA VAL A 411 7.68 25.18 -4.94
C VAL A 411 6.45 25.53 -5.79
N ASP A 412 6.19 24.75 -6.84
CA ASP A 412 5.03 24.87 -7.73
C ASP A 412 3.92 23.85 -7.41
N GLY A 413 3.89 23.35 -6.17
CA GLY A 413 2.87 22.44 -5.63
C GLY A 413 3.46 21.09 -5.20
N THR A 414 2.68 20.30 -4.46
CA THR A 414 3.17 19.04 -3.83
C THR A 414 3.54 17.97 -4.87
N ASN A 415 2.85 17.94 -6.01
CA ASN A 415 3.23 17.20 -7.22
C ASN A 415 3.85 18.13 -8.28
N GLY A 416 4.61 19.14 -7.86
CA GLY A 416 5.22 20.14 -8.72
C GLY A 416 6.48 19.65 -9.42
N ASN A 417 6.97 20.49 -10.32
CA ASN A 417 8.14 20.24 -11.15
C ASN A 417 9.42 20.79 -10.49
N LYS A 418 9.34 21.97 -9.86
CA LYS A 418 10.49 22.79 -9.48
C LYS A 418 10.84 22.60 -8.01
N CYS A 419 12.06 22.16 -7.76
CA CYS A 419 12.57 22.10 -6.40
C CYS A 419 12.99 23.47 -5.85
N PRO A 420 12.95 23.68 -4.52
CA PRO A 420 13.63 24.79 -3.88
C PRO A 420 15.15 24.71 -4.09
N ASP A 421 15.84 25.85 -4.11
CA ASP A 421 17.29 25.91 -4.35
C ASP A 421 18.13 25.11 -3.33
N ALA A 422 17.63 24.97 -2.10
CA ALA A 422 18.27 24.18 -1.04
C ALA A 422 18.12 22.65 -1.23
N PHE A 423 17.20 22.20 -2.08
CA PHE A 423 16.89 20.79 -2.33
C PHE A 423 16.98 20.47 -3.84
N PRO A 424 18.12 20.71 -4.51
CA PRO A 424 18.20 20.81 -5.96
C PRO A 424 18.04 19.46 -6.71
N LYS A 425 17.98 18.32 -6.01
CA LYS A 425 17.82 16.99 -6.63
C LYS A 425 16.34 16.62 -6.71
N LYS A 426 15.77 16.66 -7.91
CA LYS A 426 14.39 16.21 -8.16
C LYS A 426 14.35 14.68 -8.31
N PHE A 427 13.70 14.00 -7.38
CA PHE A 427 13.38 12.58 -7.51
C PHE A 427 12.05 12.38 -8.24
N ILE A 428 11.81 11.13 -8.66
CA ILE A 428 10.48 10.66 -9.06
C ILE A 428 9.51 10.84 -7.87
N THR A 429 8.40 11.55 -8.07
CA THR A 429 7.48 11.88 -6.97
C THR A 429 6.64 10.66 -6.61
N LEU A 430 6.70 10.23 -5.35
CA LEU A 430 5.89 9.14 -4.80
C LEU A 430 4.57 9.67 -4.22
N GLN A 431 3.48 8.94 -4.44
CA GLN A 431 2.21 9.16 -3.74
C GLN A 431 1.53 7.82 -3.44
N PHE A 432 0.99 7.68 -2.24
CA PHE A 432 0.13 6.56 -1.84
C PHE A 432 -1.33 6.96 -1.99
N GLU A 433 -2.15 6.04 -2.47
CA GLU A 433 -3.60 6.05 -2.29
C GLU A 433 -4.04 4.74 -1.65
N THR A 434 -4.16 4.75 -0.32
CA THR A 434 -4.57 3.61 0.51
C THR A 434 -6.08 3.62 0.65
N VAL A 435 -6.77 2.68 0.00
CA VAL A 435 -8.25 2.59 0.02
C VAL A 435 -8.67 1.65 1.13
N PHE A 436 -9.23 2.20 2.21
CA PHE A 436 -9.82 1.43 3.29
C PHE A 436 -11.26 1.03 2.95
N ALA A 437 -11.60 -0.24 3.16
CA ALA A 437 -12.90 -0.80 2.81
C ALA A 437 -14.01 -0.46 3.84
N VAL A 438 -14.14 0.83 4.19
CA VAL A 438 -15.07 1.34 5.21
C VAL A 438 -16.53 1.00 4.92
N GLN A 439 -16.90 0.76 3.66
CA GLN A 439 -18.24 0.32 3.24
C GLN A 439 -18.63 -1.06 3.75
N LYS A 440 -17.69 -1.83 4.33
CA LYS A 440 -17.96 -3.08 5.06
C LYS A 440 -18.55 -2.82 6.47
N PHE A 441 -18.57 -1.56 6.95
CA PHE A 441 -19.07 -1.16 8.27
C PHE A 441 -20.16 -0.08 8.15
N PRO A 442 -21.10 0.00 9.12
CA PRO A 442 -22.10 1.06 9.14
C PRO A 442 -21.49 2.40 9.56
N PHE A 443 -21.88 3.49 8.91
CA PHE A 443 -21.51 4.85 9.33
C PHE A 443 -22.29 5.24 10.59
N ASN A 444 -21.62 5.71 11.65
CA ASN A 444 -22.28 5.97 12.95
C ASN A 444 -23.15 7.24 12.96
N GLY A 445 -23.01 8.08 11.93
CA GLY A 445 -23.71 9.36 11.77
C GLY A 445 -22.79 10.56 11.99
N ALA A 446 -23.13 11.70 11.38
CA ALA A 446 -22.38 12.94 11.51
C ALA A 446 -22.26 13.35 13.00
N GLY A 447 -21.06 13.82 13.39
CA GLY A 447 -20.77 14.20 14.77
C GLY A 447 -20.51 13.03 15.74
N LYS A 448 -20.62 11.78 15.29
CA LYS A 448 -20.15 10.61 16.04
C LYS A 448 -18.83 10.09 15.47
N VAL A 449 -17.97 9.58 16.34
CA VAL A 449 -16.77 8.85 15.92
C VAL A 449 -17.22 7.61 15.13
N THR A 450 -16.74 7.49 13.89
CA THR A 450 -16.89 6.30 13.05
C THR A 450 -15.53 5.66 12.83
N TRP A 451 -14.54 6.48 12.52
CA TRP A 451 -13.17 6.06 12.21
C TRP A 451 -12.18 6.59 13.24
N VAL A 452 -11.15 5.79 13.50
CA VAL A 452 -10.07 6.07 14.44
C VAL A 452 -8.77 5.60 13.80
N LEU A 453 -7.76 6.46 13.67
CA LEU A 453 -6.40 6.02 13.30
C LEU A 453 -5.78 5.25 14.48
N ALA A 454 -4.85 4.34 14.22
CA ALA A 454 -4.23 3.49 15.25
C ALA A 454 -3.52 4.26 16.38
N ASN A 455 -3.14 5.52 16.14
CA ASN A 455 -2.61 6.43 17.16
C ASN A 455 -3.70 7.06 18.07
N GLY A 456 -4.97 6.65 17.92
CA GLY A 456 -6.15 7.12 18.62
C GLY A 456 -6.95 8.23 17.90
N ASP A 457 -6.44 8.84 16.83
CA ASP A 457 -6.99 10.09 16.25
C ASP A 457 -8.37 9.87 15.61
N THR A 458 -9.40 10.54 16.14
CA THR A 458 -10.77 10.57 15.58
C THR A 458 -11.05 11.78 14.70
N SER A 459 -10.08 12.67 14.50
CA SER A 459 -10.20 13.83 13.60
C SER A 459 -9.74 13.50 12.17
N GLY A 460 -8.84 12.52 12.02
CA GLY A 460 -8.25 12.12 10.75
C GLY A 460 -7.23 13.12 10.22
N TYR A 461 -6.82 14.13 11.00
CA TYR A 461 -5.77 15.07 10.59
C TYR A 461 -4.37 14.47 10.77
N GLY A 462 -4.20 13.50 11.68
CA GLY A 462 -2.94 12.83 12.01
C GLY A 462 -2.47 11.78 10.99
N ILE A 463 -2.87 11.92 9.73
CA ILE A 463 -2.41 11.03 8.66
C ILE A 463 -0.95 11.29 8.32
N HIS A 464 -0.23 10.19 8.12
CA HIS A 464 1.14 10.15 7.67
C HIS A 464 1.39 8.81 6.96
N ALA A 465 2.48 8.74 6.22
CA ALA A 465 2.94 7.57 5.51
C ALA A 465 4.46 7.52 5.46
N ASP A 466 4.95 6.32 5.25
CA ASP A 466 6.36 5.99 5.40
C ASP A 466 6.81 5.14 4.20
N PHE A 467 8.03 5.41 3.74
CA PHE A 467 8.64 4.75 2.61
C PHE A 467 10.08 4.39 2.94
N MET A 468 10.44 3.12 2.74
CA MET A 468 11.81 2.64 2.79
C MET A 468 12.19 2.09 1.42
N ASN A 469 13.17 2.71 0.76
CA ASN A 469 13.55 2.32 -0.59
C ASN A 469 14.12 0.90 -0.62
N GLY A 470 13.57 0.10 -1.53
CA GLY A 470 14.07 -1.20 -1.91
C GLY A 470 13.95 -1.43 -3.41
N TRP A 471 13.90 -0.37 -4.22
CA TRP A 471 13.97 -0.48 -5.67
C TRP A 471 15.33 -0.99 -6.12
N LYS A 472 15.31 -1.83 -7.14
CA LYS A 472 16.49 -2.17 -7.92
C LYS A 472 16.89 -0.96 -8.79
N GLU A 473 18.10 -0.46 -8.55
CA GLU A 473 18.61 0.80 -9.12
C GLU A 473 18.48 0.84 -10.65
N GLU A 474 18.95 -0.22 -11.35
CA GLU A 474 18.94 -0.27 -12.80
C GLU A 474 17.52 -0.31 -13.40
N THR A 475 16.53 -0.84 -12.67
CA THR A 475 15.15 -0.89 -13.13
C THR A 475 14.50 0.50 -13.03
N LEU A 476 14.67 1.20 -11.91
CA LEU A 476 14.10 2.55 -11.75
C LEU A 476 14.85 3.60 -12.59
N GLN A 477 16.17 3.47 -12.76
CA GLN A 477 16.93 4.30 -13.70
C GLN A 477 16.47 4.06 -15.15
N GLY A 478 16.31 2.80 -15.58
CA GLY A 478 15.80 2.47 -16.91
C GLY A 478 14.40 3.03 -17.20
N VAL A 479 13.52 3.09 -16.19
CA VAL A 479 12.22 3.76 -16.30
C VAL A 479 12.37 5.25 -16.62
N LEU A 480 13.27 5.95 -15.93
CA LEU A 480 13.52 7.38 -16.15
C LEU A 480 14.17 7.67 -17.52
N ASP A 481 14.93 6.70 -18.04
CA ASP A 481 15.61 6.79 -19.34
C ASP A 481 14.64 6.51 -20.51
N ASP A 482 13.92 5.39 -20.49
CA ASP A 482 13.13 4.90 -21.63
C ASP A 482 11.60 5.09 -21.47
N CYS A 483 11.10 5.29 -20.25
CA CYS A 483 9.66 5.26 -19.91
C CYS A 483 9.13 6.56 -19.28
N ARG A 484 9.84 7.69 -19.44
CA ARG A 484 9.46 9.00 -18.88
C ARG A 484 8.11 9.54 -19.36
N TYR A 485 7.61 8.99 -20.48
CA TYR A 485 6.25 9.17 -20.97
C TYR A 485 5.58 7.81 -21.05
N MET A 486 4.82 7.46 -20.02
CA MET A 486 4.06 6.21 -19.98
C MET A 486 2.93 6.33 -21.01
N ASN A 487 2.95 5.45 -22.02
CA ASN A 487 2.11 5.52 -23.21
C ASN A 487 1.24 4.27 -23.34
N SER A 488 -0.03 4.44 -23.70
CA SER A 488 -0.88 3.29 -24.02
C SER A 488 -0.41 2.61 -25.32
N THR A 489 -0.39 1.28 -25.26
CA THR A 489 0.08 0.41 -26.35
C THR A 489 -1.10 -0.26 -27.05
N ASN A 490 -0.83 -1.02 -28.11
CA ASN A 490 -1.84 -1.87 -28.75
C ASN A 490 -2.29 -3.04 -27.86
N PHE A 491 -1.58 -3.30 -26.76
CA PHE A 491 -1.83 -4.43 -25.85
C PHE A 491 -2.39 -4.00 -24.49
N ALA A 492 -2.01 -2.81 -23.99
CA ALA A 492 -2.56 -2.20 -22.78
C ALA A 492 -3.04 -0.77 -23.08
N ALA A 493 -4.35 -0.54 -22.96
CA ALA A 493 -5.00 0.72 -23.35
C ALA A 493 -4.94 1.83 -22.29
N ALA A 494 -4.75 1.47 -21.01
CA ALA A 494 -4.39 2.40 -19.95
C ALA A 494 -2.94 2.86 -20.18
N ALA A 495 -2.67 4.16 -20.09
CA ALA A 495 -1.35 4.71 -20.40
C ALA A 495 -0.36 4.54 -19.23
N ASP A 496 -0.88 4.64 -18.02
CA ASP A 496 -0.24 4.55 -16.70
C ASP A 496 0.09 3.11 -16.25
N ASP A 497 -0.33 2.09 -17.01
CA ASP A 497 -0.07 0.68 -16.70
C ASP A 497 1.44 0.36 -16.75
N PRO A 498 2.05 -0.17 -15.66
CA PRO A 498 3.46 -0.57 -15.62
C PRO A 498 3.90 -1.47 -16.78
N ALA A 499 3.02 -2.30 -17.34
CA ALA A 499 3.33 -3.19 -18.46
C ALA A 499 3.71 -2.46 -19.76
N ASN A 500 3.34 -1.17 -19.90
CA ASN A 500 3.77 -0.34 -21.03
C ASN A 500 5.26 0.02 -20.99
N CYS A 501 5.92 -0.06 -19.82
CA CYS A 501 7.35 0.18 -19.70
C CYS A 501 8.15 -1.13 -19.79
N PRO A 502 9.07 -1.30 -20.77
CA PRO A 502 9.87 -2.52 -20.90
C PRO A 502 10.73 -2.85 -19.67
N HIS A 503 11.11 -1.87 -18.84
CA HIS A 503 11.89 -2.13 -17.63
C HIS A 503 11.04 -2.69 -16.48
N LEU A 504 9.85 -2.15 -16.26
CA LEU A 504 8.90 -2.67 -15.27
C LEU A 504 8.35 -4.04 -15.70
N ASN A 505 7.93 -4.17 -16.97
CA ASN A 505 7.30 -5.37 -17.51
C ASN A 505 8.19 -6.63 -17.45
N LYS A 506 9.52 -6.49 -17.40
CA LYS A 506 10.47 -7.61 -17.21
C LYS A 506 10.18 -8.44 -15.95
N THR A 507 9.66 -7.80 -14.90
CA THR A 507 9.49 -8.41 -13.58
C THR A 507 8.07 -8.28 -13.03
N ILE A 508 7.08 -7.99 -13.88
CA ILE A 508 5.66 -8.10 -13.51
C ILE A 508 5.30 -9.57 -13.30
N ASP A 509 4.90 -9.93 -12.08
CA ASP A 509 4.44 -11.28 -11.73
C ASP A 509 3.34 -11.23 -10.67
N LEU A 510 2.08 -11.28 -11.13
CA LEU A 510 0.90 -11.23 -10.26
C LEU A 510 0.74 -12.48 -9.38
N ASP A 511 1.23 -13.65 -9.81
CA ASP A 511 1.13 -14.88 -9.01
C ASP A 511 2.08 -14.79 -7.80
N VAL A 512 3.29 -14.28 -8.00
CA VAL A 512 4.22 -13.95 -6.91
C VAL A 512 3.66 -12.81 -6.05
N THR A 513 3.13 -11.73 -6.64
CA THR A 513 2.52 -10.61 -5.90
C THR A 513 1.42 -11.08 -4.94
N TYR A 514 0.45 -11.88 -5.41
CA TYR A 514 -0.63 -12.41 -4.57
C TYR A 514 -0.18 -13.54 -3.63
N GLY A 515 0.86 -14.29 -4.02
CA GLY A 515 1.50 -15.32 -3.21
C GLY A 515 2.46 -14.81 -2.14
N CYS A 516 2.87 -13.54 -2.19
CA CYS A 516 3.97 -13.04 -1.38
C CYS A 516 3.63 -12.91 0.12
N ARG A 517 4.49 -13.45 0.99
CA ARG A 517 4.30 -13.45 2.45
C ARG A 517 5.54 -12.89 3.14
N LEU A 518 5.32 -12.26 4.30
CA LEU A 518 6.40 -11.82 5.17
C LEU A 518 7.26 -13.02 5.60
N GLN A 519 8.58 -12.86 5.57
CA GLN A 519 9.54 -13.89 5.98
C GLN A 519 10.04 -13.72 7.42
N THR A 520 9.82 -12.52 7.96
CA THR A 520 10.29 -12.03 9.25
C THR A 520 9.18 -12.12 10.29
N GLN A 521 9.55 -11.84 11.53
CA GLN A 521 8.63 -11.84 12.67
C GLN A 521 7.88 -10.50 12.78
N ILE A 522 6.74 -10.55 13.45
CA ILE A 522 5.90 -9.39 13.82
C ILE A 522 5.77 -9.31 15.34
N VAL A 523 5.34 -8.15 15.86
CA VAL A 523 4.97 -8.00 17.27
C VAL A 523 3.75 -8.91 17.57
N ASP A 524 3.83 -9.69 18.65
CA ASP A 524 2.78 -10.62 19.08
C ASP A 524 1.70 -9.90 19.93
N GLU A 525 0.66 -9.40 19.27
CA GLU A 525 -0.45 -8.65 19.90
C GLU A 525 -1.73 -8.66 19.04
N ASP A 526 -2.93 -8.67 19.64
CA ASP A 526 -4.19 -8.62 18.88
C ASP A 526 -4.37 -7.26 18.18
N VAL A 527 -4.29 -7.26 16.85
CA VAL A 527 -4.45 -6.05 16.02
C VAL A 527 -5.91 -5.74 15.67
N GLY A 528 -6.88 -6.55 16.13
CA GLY A 528 -8.31 -6.32 15.89
C GLY A 528 -8.80 -6.67 14.48
N GLU A 529 -8.03 -7.44 13.71
CA GLU A 529 -8.47 -8.01 12.42
C GLU A 529 -9.33 -9.28 12.59
N LEU A 530 -9.25 -9.97 13.75
CA LEU A 530 -10.06 -11.15 14.06
C LEU A 530 -11.43 -10.77 14.63
N ASN A 531 -11.39 -9.99 15.70
CA ASN A 531 -12.46 -9.70 16.64
C ASN A 531 -12.37 -8.21 17.03
N PRO A 532 -13.44 -7.59 17.55
CA PRO A 532 -13.34 -6.25 18.11
C PRO A 532 -12.46 -6.22 19.36
N ILE A 533 -11.44 -5.36 19.36
CA ILE A 533 -10.57 -5.07 20.51
C ILE A 533 -11.14 -3.91 21.34
N GLN A 534 -10.83 -3.88 22.64
CA GLN A 534 -11.32 -2.82 23.55
C GLN A 534 -10.42 -1.58 23.57
N TYR A 535 -9.15 -1.75 23.24
CA TYR A 535 -8.12 -0.71 23.26
C TYR A 535 -7.24 -0.84 22.03
N LEU A 536 -6.77 0.27 21.47
CA LEU A 536 -5.76 0.26 20.41
C LEU A 536 -4.40 -0.17 21.00
N PRO A 537 -3.65 -1.07 20.34
CA PRO A 537 -2.32 -1.47 20.79
C PRO A 537 -1.34 -0.29 20.88
N GLY A 538 -0.32 -0.41 21.75
CA GLY A 538 0.62 0.68 22.03
C GLY A 538 0.03 1.84 22.86
N CYS A 539 -0.77 1.53 23.88
CA CYS A 539 -1.34 2.53 24.81
C CYS A 539 -2.18 3.65 24.14
N ASN A 540 -2.73 3.43 22.94
CA ASN A 540 -3.35 4.49 22.16
C ASN A 540 -4.78 4.80 22.63
N GLY A 541 -4.88 5.69 23.62
CA GLY A 541 -6.14 6.27 24.05
C GLY A 541 -6.79 7.14 22.96
N ILE A 542 -8.11 7.05 22.84
CA ILE A 542 -8.88 7.85 21.86
C ILE A 542 -8.87 9.33 22.26
N TRP A 543 -8.50 10.18 21.31
CA TRP A 543 -8.53 11.66 21.38
C TRP A 543 -9.38 12.23 20.24
N SER A 544 -10.34 13.07 20.61
CA SER A 544 -11.19 13.80 19.66
C SER A 544 -10.86 15.28 19.68
N GLY A 545 -10.75 15.89 18.50
CA GLY A 545 -10.51 17.32 18.34
C GLY A 545 -9.08 17.75 18.69
N ASN A 546 -8.91 19.02 19.04
CA ASN A 546 -7.59 19.65 19.29
C ASN A 546 -7.07 19.42 20.71
N ASN A 547 -7.11 18.18 21.18
CA ASN A 547 -6.64 17.75 22.50
C ASN A 547 -5.28 17.05 22.39
N SER A 548 -4.50 17.00 23.48
CA SER A 548 -3.22 16.27 23.55
C SER A 548 -3.41 14.75 23.66
N LYS A 549 -2.34 13.98 23.43
CA LYS A 549 -2.41 12.50 23.48
C LYS A 549 -2.77 12.07 24.91
N PRO A 550 -3.80 11.23 25.10
CA PRO A 550 -4.04 10.62 26.39
C PRO A 550 -2.81 9.82 26.80
N ALA A 551 -2.34 10.00 28.03
CA ALA A 551 -1.29 9.15 28.58
C ALA A 551 -1.79 7.70 28.69
N CYS A 552 -0.86 6.74 28.67
CA CYS A 552 -1.23 5.35 28.92
C CYS A 552 -1.91 5.23 30.30
N PRO A 553 -3.03 4.50 30.43
CA PRO A 553 -3.68 4.31 31.72
C PRO A 553 -2.72 3.66 32.74
N PRO A 554 -2.68 4.11 34.01
CA PRO A 554 -1.71 3.59 35.00
C PRO A 554 -1.75 2.07 35.24
N ASN A 555 -2.88 1.44 34.94
CA ASN A 555 -3.11 0.00 35.11
C ASN A 555 -2.92 -0.79 33.79
N HIS A 556 -2.59 -0.13 32.69
CA HIS A 556 -2.28 -0.77 31.42
C HIS A 556 -0.76 -0.95 31.33
N LEU A 557 -0.30 -2.19 31.45
CA LEU A 557 1.05 -2.54 31.05
C LEU A 557 1.11 -2.45 29.52
N GLU A 558 1.87 -1.49 29.00
CA GLU A 558 2.21 -1.46 27.59
C GLU A 558 2.86 -2.79 27.21
N GLY A 559 2.44 -3.38 26.09
CA GLY A 559 3.16 -4.45 25.41
C GLY A 559 4.47 -3.90 24.86
N GLY A 560 5.42 -3.61 25.76
CA GLY A 560 6.62 -2.81 25.51
C GLY A 560 7.90 -3.63 25.36
N TYR A 561 7.84 -4.95 25.49
CA TYR A 561 8.89 -5.84 25.01
C TYR A 561 8.53 -6.29 23.60
N LEU A 562 9.53 -6.35 22.71
CA LEU A 562 9.42 -7.03 21.42
C LEU A 562 9.33 -8.54 21.64
N GLU A 563 8.16 -9.01 22.09
CA GLU A 563 7.79 -10.41 21.91
C GLU A 563 7.43 -10.58 20.43
N MET A 564 8.37 -11.19 19.71
CA MET A 564 8.30 -11.35 18.26
C MET A 564 7.84 -12.75 17.94
N THR A 565 6.73 -12.86 17.21
CA THR A 565 6.20 -14.14 16.73
C THR A 565 6.41 -14.23 15.22
N ASP A 566 6.74 -15.42 14.71
CA ASP A 566 6.73 -15.63 13.27
C ASP A 566 5.30 -15.41 12.76
N ALA A 567 5.19 -14.68 11.67
CA ALA A 567 3.95 -14.51 10.95
C ALA A 567 3.39 -15.92 10.58
N LYS A 568 2.32 -16.40 11.23
CA LYS A 568 1.81 -17.79 11.09
C LYS A 568 0.49 -18.06 10.32
N ILE A 569 -0.51 -17.16 10.26
CA ILE A 569 -1.89 -17.51 9.82
C ILE A 569 -2.48 -16.59 8.72
N TRP A 570 -3.29 -17.18 7.84
CA TRP A 570 -4.08 -16.53 6.77
C TRP A 570 -5.56 -16.33 7.17
N TYR A 571 -6.25 -15.35 6.55
CA TYR A 571 -7.72 -15.34 6.47
C TYR A 571 -8.22 -14.86 5.11
N ASN A 572 -9.27 -15.50 4.59
CA ASN A 572 -10.04 -15.05 3.42
C ASN A 572 -9.26 -14.52 2.19
N ASN A 573 -8.12 -15.15 1.86
CA ASN A 573 -7.22 -14.77 0.74
C ASN A 573 -6.51 -13.40 0.86
N GLU A 574 -6.44 -12.79 2.05
CA GLU A 574 -5.63 -11.60 2.34
C GLU A 574 -4.55 -11.88 3.41
N PRO A 575 -3.38 -11.22 3.38
CA PRO A 575 -2.24 -11.59 4.24
C PRO A 575 -2.21 -10.90 5.61
N TYR A 576 -1.88 -11.72 6.61
CA TYR A 576 -1.44 -11.45 7.98
C TYR A 576 -2.34 -10.78 9.02
N ARG A 577 -2.92 -11.67 9.83
CA ARG A 577 -3.40 -11.46 11.19
C ARG A 577 -2.33 -11.85 12.21
N SER A 578 -2.33 -11.20 13.36
CA SER A 578 -1.80 -11.73 14.61
C SER A 578 -2.73 -12.78 15.23
#